data_AF-A0A1B6I175-F1
#
_entry.id   AF-A0A1B6I175-F1
#
_cell.length_a   1.000
_cell.length_b   1.000
_cell.length_c   1.000
_cell.angle_alpha   90.00
_cell.angle_beta   90.00
_cell.angle_gamma   90.00
#
_symmetry.space_group_name_H-M   'P 1'
#
loop_
_entity.id
_entity.type
_entity.pdbx_description
1 polymer ?
#
loop_
_entity_poly.entity_id
_entity_poly.type
_entity_poly.pdbx_seq_one_letter_code
_entity_poly.pdbx_strand_id
1 'polypeptide(L)'
;LESPPPAPDMVRATLQLRLLLACVLAVACVAWPQTVMAIDLSRLYGHMSAKRNSEACHPYEPFKCPGDGACISIQYLCDGAPDCLDGYDEDSRLCTAAKRPPVEETSSFLQSLLASHGPNYLEKLFGSKARDALAPLGGVDKVAITLSESQTIEDFRAAPKSS
;
A
#
# COMPACT_ATOMS: atom_id res chain seq x y z
N LEU A 1 36.19 -76.36 31.32
CA LEU A 1 34.95 -75.58 31.43
C LEU A 1 35.30 -74.37 32.28
N GLU A 2 35.16 -73.13 31.85
CA GLU A 2 34.38 -72.58 30.75
C GLU A 2 34.97 -71.17 30.52
N SER A 3 35.25 -70.82 29.28
CA SER A 3 35.56 -69.43 28.88
C SER A 3 34.28 -68.59 28.97
N PRO A 4 34.27 -67.39 29.59
CA PRO A 4 33.16 -66.46 29.41
C PRO A 4 33.22 -65.85 27.99
N PRO A 5 32.09 -65.83 27.25
CA PRO A 5 32.01 -65.26 25.90
C PRO A 5 31.94 -63.72 25.91
N PRO A 6 32.33 -63.05 24.80
CA PRO A 6 32.38 -61.59 24.70
C PRO A 6 31.01 -60.93 24.49
N ALA A 7 30.92 -59.68 24.96
CA ALA A 7 29.71 -58.87 25.16
C ALA A 7 28.81 -58.64 23.92
N PRO A 8 27.47 -58.72 24.08
CA PRO A 8 26.52 -58.32 23.05
C PRO A 8 25.57 -57.19 23.50
N ASP A 9 26.05 -56.05 24.01
CA ASP A 9 25.15 -54.98 24.50
C ASP A 9 25.18 -53.64 23.73
N MET A 10 26.16 -53.41 22.84
CA MET A 10 26.30 -52.11 22.15
C MET A 10 25.54 -52.03 20.81
N VAL A 11 25.32 -53.17 20.13
CA VAL A 11 24.63 -53.24 18.83
C VAL A 11 23.11 -53.08 18.99
N ARG A 12 22.54 -53.57 20.09
CA ARG A 12 21.10 -53.46 20.38
C ARG A 12 20.69 -52.04 20.73
N ALA A 13 21.50 -51.30 21.49
CA ALA A 13 21.23 -49.90 21.84
C ALA A 13 21.30 -48.96 20.63
N THR A 14 22.27 -49.18 19.73
CA THR A 14 22.40 -48.39 18.50
C THR A 14 21.30 -48.68 17.48
N LEU A 15 20.83 -49.94 17.40
CA LEU A 15 19.68 -50.32 16.57
C LEU A 15 18.37 -49.71 17.12
N GLN A 16 18.17 -49.74 18.43
CA GLN A 16 17.00 -49.11 19.08
C GLN A 16 16.96 -47.60 18.86
N LEU A 17 18.10 -46.90 19.02
CA LEU A 17 18.17 -45.45 18.80
C LEU A 17 17.92 -45.08 17.33
N ARG A 18 18.45 -45.86 16.38
CA ARG A 18 18.19 -45.69 14.93
C ARG A 18 16.71 -45.93 14.59
N LEU A 19 16.09 -46.94 15.20
CA LEU A 19 14.67 -47.27 14.98
C LEU A 19 13.76 -46.16 15.53
N LEU A 20 14.07 -45.64 16.72
CA LEU A 20 13.33 -44.53 17.32
C LEU A 20 13.46 -43.23 16.51
N LEU A 21 14.66 -42.88 16.05
CA LEU A 21 14.88 -41.71 15.18
C LEU A 21 14.12 -41.85 13.86
N ALA A 22 14.13 -43.04 13.25
CA ALA A 22 13.36 -43.32 12.02
C ALA A 22 11.84 -43.17 12.25
N CYS A 23 11.32 -43.66 13.38
CA CYS A 23 9.91 -43.48 13.74
C CYS A 23 9.54 -42.01 13.95
N VAL A 24 10.37 -41.21 14.63
CA VAL A 24 10.11 -39.77 14.84
C VAL A 24 10.12 -39.01 13.53
N LEU A 25 11.07 -39.29 12.63
CA LEU A 25 11.11 -38.69 11.30
C LEU A 25 9.90 -39.08 10.45
N ALA A 26 9.49 -40.35 10.49
CA ALA A 26 8.31 -40.83 9.78
C ALA A 26 7.03 -40.16 10.31
N VAL A 27 6.86 -40.04 11.63
CA VAL A 27 5.72 -39.35 12.24
C VAL A 27 5.72 -37.86 11.91
N ALA A 28 6.88 -37.19 11.91
CA ALA A 28 7.00 -35.80 11.48
C ALA A 28 6.62 -35.61 10.00
N CYS A 29 6.98 -36.55 9.12
CA CYS A 29 6.61 -36.51 7.70
C CYS A 29 5.12 -36.82 7.43
N VAL A 30 4.46 -37.60 8.30
CA VAL A 30 3.03 -37.94 8.16
C VAL A 30 2.13 -36.92 8.85
N ALA A 31 2.61 -36.28 9.93
CA ALA A 31 1.86 -35.29 10.71
C ALA A 31 2.09 -33.84 10.26
N TRP A 32 3.14 -33.55 9.48
CA TRP A 32 3.15 -32.35 8.66
C TRP A 32 2.55 -32.71 7.30
N PRO A 33 1.28 -32.34 7.02
CA PRO A 33 0.90 -32.16 5.64
C PRO A 33 1.89 -31.14 5.08
N GLN A 34 2.75 -31.57 4.16
CA GLN A 34 3.40 -30.66 3.24
C GLN A 34 2.25 -30.02 2.46
N THR A 35 1.68 -28.94 2.99
CA THR A 35 0.97 -27.94 2.22
C THR A 35 2.03 -27.20 1.42
N VAL A 36 2.67 -27.96 0.51
CA VAL A 36 3.40 -27.41 -0.60
C VAL A 36 2.40 -26.47 -1.25
N MET A 37 2.74 -25.19 -1.17
CA MET A 37 1.91 -24.08 -1.57
C MET A 37 1.13 -24.44 -2.82
N ALA A 38 -0.19 -24.56 -2.68
CA ALA A 38 -1.07 -24.33 -3.80
C ALA A 38 -0.86 -22.87 -4.18
N ILE A 39 0.17 -22.60 -4.99
CA ILE A 39 0.30 -21.32 -5.66
C ILE A 39 -0.89 -21.31 -6.59
N ASP A 40 -1.96 -20.64 -6.16
CA ASP A 40 -3.12 -20.43 -6.96
C ASP A 40 -2.66 -19.66 -8.20
N LEU A 41 -2.44 -20.39 -9.30
CA LEU A 41 -2.02 -19.83 -10.57
C LEU A 41 -3.05 -18.83 -11.11
N SER A 42 -4.25 -18.76 -10.52
CA SER A 42 -5.22 -17.68 -10.74
C SER A 42 -4.70 -16.31 -10.28
N ARG A 43 -3.80 -16.23 -9.29
CA ARG A 43 -3.14 -14.96 -8.91
C ARG A 43 -2.03 -14.55 -9.88
N LEU A 44 -1.40 -15.49 -10.56
CA LEU A 44 -0.41 -15.18 -11.61
C LEU A 44 -1.08 -14.90 -12.97
N TYR A 45 -2.18 -15.59 -13.28
CA TYR A 45 -2.94 -15.41 -14.52
C TYR A 45 -4.05 -14.35 -14.42
N GLY A 46 -4.35 -13.87 -13.20
CA GLY A 46 -5.36 -12.84 -12.92
C GLY A 46 -5.05 -11.46 -13.49
N HIS A 47 -3.92 -11.29 -14.19
CA HIS A 47 -3.64 -10.06 -14.93
C HIS A 47 -4.03 -10.13 -16.42
N MET A 48 -4.60 -11.24 -16.90
CA MET A 48 -4.98 -11.39 -18.31
C MET A 48 -6.36 -12.04 -18.48
N SER A 49 -7.39 -11.18 -18.63
CA SER A 49 -8.78 -11.45 -19.05
C SER A 49 -9.74 -11.77 -17.89
N ALA A 50 -10.91 -11.14 -17.71
CA ALA A 50 -11.68 -10.28 -18.57
C ALA A 50 -12.71 -9.51 -17.72
N LYS A 51 -12.54 -8.20 -17.65
CA LYS A 51 -13.65 -7.30 -17.94
C LYS A 51 -13.08 -6.31 -18.94
N ARG A 52 -13.23 -6.62 -20.24
CA ARG A 52 -12.95 -5.65 -21.29
C ARG A 52 -14.07 -4.62 -21.21
N ASN A 53 -13.95 -3.72 -20.23
CA ASN A 53 -14.66 -2.47 -20.19
C ASN A 53 -14.11 -1.69 -21.38
N SER A 54 -14.96 -1.34 -22.33
CA SER A 54 -14.66 -0.41 -23.40
C SER A 54 -14.48 1.03 -22.85
N GLU A 55 -13.80 1.17 -21.71
CA GLU A 55 -13.79 2.37 -20.86
C GLU A 55 -12.42 2.77 -20.34
N ALA A 56 -11.35 2.04 -20.65
CA ALA A 56 -9.99 2.47 -20.37
C ALA A 56 -9.48 3.32 -21.55
N CYS A 57 -9.03 4.55 -21.26
CA CYS A 57 -8.49 5.43 -22.28
C CYS A 57 -7.17 4.90 -22.86
N HIS A 58 -6.81 5.40 -24.05
CA HIS A 58 -5.56 5.04 -24.71
C HIS A 58 -4.36 5.48 -23.83
N PRO A 59 -3.24 4.73 -23.79
CA PRO A 59 -2.06 5.13 -23.00
C PRO A 59 -1.49 6.53 -23.32
N TYR A 60 -1.71 7.03 -24.54
CA TYR A 60 -1.32 8.38 -24.97
C TYR A 60 -2.34 9.47 -24.58
N GLU A 61 -3.56 9.09 -24.23
CA GLU A 61 -4.65 9.97 -23.83
C GLU A 61 -5.27 9.46 -22.53
N PRO A 62 -4.49 9.30 -21.45
CA PRO A 62 -4.92 8.49 -20.31
C PRO A 62 -6.00 9.15 -19.43
N PHE A 63 -6.28 10.44 -19.61
CA PHE A 63 -7.25 11.16 -18.80
C PHE A 63 -8.65 11.10 -19.44
N LYS A 64 -9.65 10.69 -18.65
CA LYS A 64 -11.05 10.60 -19.10
C LYS A 64 -11.86 11.77 -18.56
N CYS A 65 -12.41 12.59 -19.45
CA CYS A 65 -13.34 13.66 -19.13
C CYS A 65 -14.62 13.11 -18.47
N PRO A 66 -15.09 13.69 -17.35
CA PRO A 66 -16.24 13.17 -16.61
C PRO A 66 -17.60 13.42 -17.29
N GLY A 67 -17.73 14.50 -18.07
CA GLY A 67 -19.00 14.88 -18.69
C GLY A 67 -19.38 14.06 -19.92
N ASP A 68 -18.44 13.89 -20.85
CA ASP A 68 -18.65 13.25 -22.15
C ASP A 68 -17.91 11.90 -22.30
N GLY A 69 -16.99 11.60 -21.38
CA GLY A 69 -16.16 10.40 -21.42
C GLY A 69 -15.03 10.47 -22.46
N ALA A 70 -14.76 11.65 -23.03
CA ALA A 70 -13.64 11.85 -23.95
C ALA A 70 -12.30 11.54 -23.26
N CYS A 71 -11.34 11.06 -24.04
CA CYS A 71 -10.00 10.77 -23.55
C CYS A 71 -9.03 11.82 -24.09
N ILE A 72 -8.26 12.45 -23.22
CA ILE A 72 -7.28 13.49 -23.58
C ILE A 72 -5.91 13.18 -22.96
N SER A 73 -4.87 13.74 -23.57
CA SER A 73 -3.51 13.68 -23.03
C SER A 73 -3.38 14.56 -21.79
N ILE A 74 -2.52 14.15 -20.85
CA ILE A 74 -2.21 14.92 -19.64
C ILE A 74 -1.65 16.31 -19.98
N GLN A 75 -1.04 16.48 -21.16
CA GLN A 75 -0.51 17.77 -21.61
C GLN A 75 -1.60 18.83 -21.87
N TYR A 76 -2.84 18.39 -22.10
CA TYR A 76 -4.03 19.24 -22.30
C TYR A 76 -4.74 19.57 -20.99
N LEU A 77 -4.24 19.08 -19.86
CA LEU A 77 -4.77 19.51 -18.56
C LEU A 77 -4.18 20.86 -18.20
N CYS A 78 -5.05 21.86 -18.04
CA CYS A 78 -4.69 23.19 -17.55
C CYS A 78 -3.71 23.94 -18.48
N ASP A 79 -3.87 23.76 -19.79
CA ASP A 79 -3.07 24.40 -20.82
C ASP A 79 -3.66 25.74 -21.28
N GLY A 80 -4.87 26.07 -20.83
CA GLY A 80 -5.59 27.30 -21.12
C GLY A 80 -6.59 27.19 -22.26
N ALA A 81 -6.81 26.00 -22.81
CA ALA A 81 -7.85 25.72 -23.81
C ALA A 81 -8.76 24.57 -23.32
N PRO A 82 -10.09 24.68 -23.47
CA PRO A 82 -10.99 23.60 -23.08
C PRO A 82 -10.97 22.46 -24.11
N ASP A 83 -10.49 21.30 -23.68
CA ASP A 83 -10.45 20.06 -24.45
C ASP A 83 -11.56 19.07 -24.04
N CYS A 84 -12.06 19.12 -22.80
CA CYS A 84 -13.30 18.43 -22.42
C CYS A 84 -14.53 19.23 -22.85
N LEU A 85 -15.66 18.55 -23.13
CA LEU A 85 -16.92 19.20 -23.53
C LEU A 85 -17.41 20.27 -22.55
N ASP A 86 -17.22 20.03 -21.25
CA ASP A 86 -17.58 20.93 -20.16
C ASP A 86 -16.42 21.83 -19.69
N GLY A 87 -15.23 21.71 -20.33
CA GLY A 87 -14.01 22.39 -19.94
C GLY A 87 -13.48 21.96 -18.56
N TYR A 88 -13.85 20.77 -18.09
CA TYR A 88 -13.46 20.28 -16.76
C TYR A 88 -11.93 20.17 -16.60
N ASP A 89 -11.22 19.90 -17.69
CA ASP A 89 -9.76 19.94 -17.81
C ASP A 89 -9.14 21.30 -17.43
N GLU A 90 -9.92 22.39 -17.49
CA GLU A 90 -9.53 23.75 -17.13
C GLU A 90 -10.15 24.21 -15.78
N ASP A 91 -10.78 23.31 -15.03
CA ASP A 91 -11.33 23.66 -13.71
C ASP A 91 -10.20 24.02 -12.74
N SER A 92 -10.29 25.20 -12.13
CA SER A 92 -9.34 25.69 -11.11
C SER A 92 -9.01 24.69 -10.00
N ARG A 93 -9.97 23.85 -9.59
CA ARG A 93 -9.80 22.81 -8.57
C ARG A 93 -8.92 21.68 -9.09
N LEU A 94 -9.11 21.27 -10.35
CA LEU A 94 -8.27 20.27 -11.02
C LEU A 94 -6.85 20.80 -11.21
N CYS A 95 -6.71 22.03 -11.70
CA CYS A 95 -5.41 22.65 -11.94
C CYS A 95 -4.59 22.91 -10.67
N THR A 96 -5.27 23.15 -9.55
CA THR A 96 -4.61 23.26 -8.24
C THR A 96 -4.09 21.89 -7.79
N ALA A 97 -4.82 20.81 -8.04
CA ALA A 97 -4.37 19.46 -7.73
C ALA A 97 -3.21 19.00 -8.62
N ALA A 98 -3.25 19.31 -9.92
CA ALA A 98 -2.19 18.97 -10.89
C ALA A 98 -0.84 19.64 -10.56
N LYS A 99 -0.86 20.82 -9.94
CA LYS A 99 0.33 21.57 -9.53
C LYS A 99 0.79 21.28 -8.10
N ARG A 100 0.26 20.24 -7.44
CA ARG A 100 0.62 19.94 -6.05
C ARG A 100 2.11 19.56 -5.96
N PRO A 101 2.90 20.19 -5.08
CA PRO A 101 4.30 19.82 -4.88
C PRO A 101 4.42 18.38 -4.35
N PRO A 102 5.58 17.73 -4.56
CA PRO A 102 5.83 16.38 -4.03
C PRO A 102 5.64 16.34 -2.50
N VAL A 103 5.34 15.15 -1.99
CA VAL A 103 4.96 14.94 -0.58
C VAL A 103 6.06 15.40 0.36
N GLU A 104 7.31 15.12 0.00
CA GLU A 104 8.52 15.40 0.77
C GLU A 104 8.76 16.92 0.91
N GLU A 105 8.44 17.69 -0.13
CA GLU A 105 8.53 19.15 -0.08
C GLU A 105 7.42 19.74 0.79
N THR A 106 6.20 19.20 0.67
CA THR A 106 5.03 19.67 1.43
C THR A 106 5.19 19.40 2.92
N SER A 107 5.70 18.23 3.31
CA SER A 107 5.96 17.88 4.71
C SER A 107 7.08 18.72 5.31
N SER A 108 8.20 18.88 4.58
CA SER A 108 9.34 19.72 5.01
C SER A 108 8.93 21.17 5.24
N PHE A 109 8.08 21.72 4.35
CA PHE A 109 7.55 23.06 4.49
C PHE A 109 6.67 23.21 5.74
N LEU A 110 5.70 22.31 5.93
CA LEU A 110 4.79 22.37 7.08
C LEU A 110 5.53 22.17 8.40
N GLN A 111 6.51 21.28 8.46
CA GLN A 111 7.36 21.09 9.63
C GLN A 111 8.15 22.36 9.96
N SER A 112 8.80 22.97 8.95
CA SER A 112 9.58 24.21 9.13
C SER A 112 8.71 25.37 9.61
N LEU A 113 7.50 25.48 9.07
CA LEU A 113 6.52 26.50 9.45
C LEU A 113 6.12 26.38 10.92
N LEU A 114 5.77 25.16 11.36
CA LEU A 114 5.34 24.90 12.73
C LEU A 114 6.50 24.94 13.74
N ALA A 115 7.71 24.55 13.32
CA ALA A 115 8.91 24.70 14.14
C ALA A 115 9.24 26.17 14.41
N SER A 116 9.06 27.04 13.42
CA SER A 116 9.42 28.46 13.51
C SER A 116 8.34 29.30 14.21
N HIS A 117 7.07 28.91 14.09
CA HIS A 117 5.94 29.72 14.57
C HIS A 117 5.06 29.05 15.63
N GLY A 118 5.39 27.81 16.01
CA GLY A 118 4.68 27.03 17.02
C GLY A 118 3.56 26.14 16.44
N PRO A 119 3.10 25.15 17.23
CA PRO A 119 2.16 24.10 16.77
C PRO A 119 0.77 24.64 16.41
N ASN A 120 0.40 25.82 16.93
CA ASN A 120 -0.90 26.45 16.71
C ASN A 120 -0.87 27.59 15.69
N TYR A 121 0.22 27.74 14.93
CA TYR A 121 0.32 28.80 13.92
C TYR A 121 -0.80 28.75 12.87
N LEU A 122 -1.31 27.55 12.57
CA LEU A 122 -2.44 27.36 11.65
C LEU A 122 -3.74 28.01 12.14
N GLU A 123 -3.90 28.21 13.44
CA GLU A 123 -5.04 28.96 14.01
C GLU A 123 -5.10 30.39 13.46
N LYS A 124 -3.93 31.01 13.22
CA LYS A 124 -3.84 32.37 12.71
C LYS A 124 -4.20 32.47 11.22
N LEU A 125 -4.06 31.39 10.47
CA LEU A 125 -4.34 31.34 9.03
C LEU A 125 -5.77 30.87 8.73
N PHE A 126 -6.24 29.87 9.47
CA PHE A 126 -7.51 29.17 9.21
C PHE A 126 -8.57 29.38 10.31
N GLY A 127 -8.24 30.16 11.33
CA GLY A 127 -9.10 30.46 12.47
C GLY A 127 -9.05 29.40 13.58
N SER A 128 -9.88 29.59 14.61
CA SER A 128 -9.92 28.76 15.83
C SER A 128 -10.17 27.27 15.58
N LYS A 129 -10.73 26.90 14.43
CA LYS A 129 -10.95 25.49 14.03
C LYS A 129 -9.65 24.73 13.72
N ALA A 130 -8.56 25.43 13.44
CA ALA A 130 -7.27 24.81 13.11
C ALA A 130 -6.35 24.61 14.32
N ARG A 131 -6.77 25.06 15.51
CA ARG A 131 -6.02 24.86 16.75
C ARG A 131 -5.96 23.38 17.11
N ASP A 132 -4.76 22.87 17.38
CA ASP A 132 -4.47 21.47 17.69
C ASP A 132 -5.04 20.46 16.66
N ALA A 133 -5.40 20.91 15.45
CA ALA A 133 -6.15 20.11 14.47
C ALA A 133 -5.30 19.03 13.79
N LEU A 134 -3.98 19.14 13.84
CA LEU A 134 -3.06 18.16 13.25
C LEU A 134 -2.81 16.95 14.15
N ALA A 135 -2.85 17.14 15.47
CA ALA A 135 -2.64 16.04 16.43
C ALA A 135 -3.63 14.87 16.24
N PRO A 136 -4.97 15.08 16.14
CA PRO A 136 -5.92 13.99 15.89
C PRO A 136 -5.86 13.42 14.47
N LEU A 137 -5.08 14.03 13.57
CA LEU A 137 -4.87 13.53 12.20
C LEU A 137 -3.57 12.73 12.06
N GLY A 138 -2.83 12.52 13.15
CA GLY A 138 -1.58 11.78 13.16
C GLY A 138 -0.35 12.63 12.88
N GLY A 139 -0.46 13.96 13.06
CA GLY A 139 0.63 14.90 12.86
C GLY A 139 0.82 15.33 11.39
N VAL A 140 1.85 16.15 11.18
CA VAL A 140 2.13 16.80 9.89
C VAL A 140 2.40 15.79 8.78
N ASP A 141 3.20 14.76 9.06
CA ASP A 141 3.64 13.81 8.03
C ASP A 141 2.47 13.01 7.49
N LYS A 142 1.59 12.53 8.37
CA LYS A 142 0.40 11.79 7.98
C LYS A 142 -0.56 12.66 7.19
N VAL A 143 -0.76 13.91 7.62
CA VAL A 143 -1.59 14.88 6.90
C VAL A 143 -0.99 15.22 5.53
N ALA A 144 0.32 15.43 5.43
CA ALA A 144 0.99 15.74 4.16
C ALA A 144 0.88 14.58 3.16
N ILE A 145 1.11 13.34 3.61
CA ILE A 145 0.95 12.13 2.78
C ILE A 145 -0.50 12.01 2.32
N THR A 146 -1.47 12.05 3.25
CA THR A 146 -2.89 11.91 2.89
C THR A 146 -3.37 13.05 1.99
N LEU A 147 -2.90 14.28 2.19
CA LEU A 147 -3.23 15.42 1.30
C LEU A 147 -2.69 15.21 -0.11
N SER A 148 -1.51 14.61 -0.25
CA SER A 148 -0.90 14.37 -1.55
C SER A 148 -1.47 13.15 -2.28
N GLU A 149 -1.93 12.14 -1.55
CA GLU A 149 -2.53 10.93 -2.12
C GLU A 149 -4.04 11.07 -2.40
N SER A 150 -4.74 11.95 -1.68
CA SER A 150 -6.19 12.13 -1.84
C SER A 150 -6.53 12.82 -3.16
N GLN A 151 -7.37 12.19 -3.97
CA GLN A 151 -7.84 12.75 -5.24
C GLN A 151 -8.86 13.87 -5.02
N THR A 152 -9.75 13.68 -4.03
CA THR A 152 -10.79 14.65 -3.68
C THR A 152 -10.72 15.10 -2.22
N ILE A 153 -11.43 16.17 -1.89
CA ILE A 153 -11.53 16.65 -0.50
C ILE A 153 -12.39 15.71 0.35
N GLU A 154 -13.33 15.01 -0.27
CA GLU A 154 -14.16 13.98 0.33
C GLU A 154 -13.29 12.77 0.75
N ASP A 155 -12.37 12.34 -0.12
CA ASP A 155 -11.42 11.25 0.17
C ASP A 155 -10.53 11.61 1.37
N PHE A 156 -10.03 12.85 1.38
CA PHE A 156 -9.24 13.34 2.51
C PHE A 156 -10.03 13.35 3.83
N ARG A 157 -11.32 13.71 3.80
CA ARG A 157 -12.17 13.70 5.00
C ARG A 157 -12.53 12.30 5.47
N ALA A 158 -12.58 11.33 4.56
CA ALA A 158 -12.84 9.93 4.87
C ALA A 158 -11.62 9.19 5.42
N ALA A 159 -10.42 9.76 5.28
CA ALA A 159 -9.19 9.16 5.76
C ALA A 159 -9.21 8.92 7.30
N PRO A 160 -8.64 7.79 7.76
CA PRO A 160 -8.66 7.44 9.17
C PRO A 160 -7.85 8.45 9.99
N LYS A 161 -8.56 9.13 10.89
CA LYS A 161 -7.97 10.01 11.90
C LYS A 161 -7.25 9.17 12.95
N SER A 162 -6.11 9.64 13.46
CA SER A 162 -5.43 8.95 14.56
C SER A 162 -6.24 9.15 15.84
N SER A 163 -6.65 8.05 16.46
CA SER A 163 -7.36 8.07 17.74
C SER A 163 -6.47 8.53 18.89
#